data_AF-A0A137NWH4-F1
#
_entry.id   AF-A0A137NWH4-F1
#
_cell.length_a   1.000
_cell.length_b   1.000
_cell.length_c   1.000
_cell.angle_alpha   90.00
_cell.angle_beta   90.00
_cell.angle_gamma   90.00
#
_symmetry.space_group_name_H-M   'P 1'
#
loop_
_entity.id
_entity.type
_entity.pdbx_description
1 polymer ?
#
loop_
_entity_poly.entity_id
_entity_poly.type
_entity_poly.pdbx_seq_one_letter_code
_entity_poly.pdbx_strand_id
1 'polypeptide(L)'
;MLKNLACGMPNLQEVKIDQIEYLDASKLVAFLKANPQIRKLKTVGLEYFNEEVFKTILSSKCIVDWNIINYSDEEIEASNLPSNYSIKYLEINYDVPAPLTLKIINSCKNLKTLNLKKYMNKEHLHWSKIERRVNILK
;
A
#
# COMPACT_ATOMS: atom_id res chain seq x y z
N MET A 1 14.90 -15.73 -1.83
CA MET A 1 14.99 -15.17 -3.20
C MET A 1 15.08 -13.64 -3.23
N LEU A 2 14.30 -12.86 -2.47
CA LEU A 2 14.40 -11.38 -2.49
C LEU A 2 15.78 -10.80 -2.14
N LYS A 3 16.59 -11.49 -1.31
CA LYS A 3 17.98 -11.06 -1.04
C LYS A 3 18.81 -10.91 -2.33
N ASN A 4 18.58 -11.76 -3.33
CA ASN A 4 19.26 -11.68 -4.63
C ASN A 4 18.71 -10.57 -5.52
N LEU A 5 17.57 -9.99 -5.16
CA LEU A 5 16.87 -8.91 -5.86
C LEU A 5 17.08 -7.54 -5.18
N ALA A 6 17.78 -7.52 -4.03
CA ALA A 6 18.16 -6.32 -3.30
C ALA A 6 19.47 -5.69 -3.81
N CYS A 7 20.04 -6.19 -4.90
CA CYS A 7 21.20 -5.58 -5.58
C CYS A 7 20.84 -4.37 -6.46
N GLY A 8 19.55 -4.01 -6.53
CA GLY A 8 19.04 -2.92 -7.36
C GLY A 8 18.89 -3.36 -8.81
N MET A 9 17.67 -3.24 -9.33
CA MET A 9 17.32 -3.55 -10.72
C MET A 9 16.85 -2.26 -11.41
N PRO A 10 17.75 -1.43 -11.96
CA PRO A 10 17.45 -0.04 -12.34
C PRO A 10 16.30 0.14 -13.35
N ASN A 11 15.96 -0.90 -14.10
CA ASN A 11 14.84 -0.90 -15.07
C ASN A 11 13.53 -1.47 -14.50
N LEU A 12 13.51 -1.94 -13.26
CA LEU A 12 12.35 -2.54 -12.61
C LEU A 12 11.33 -1.47 -12.20
N GLN A 13 10.32 -1.25 -13.04
CA GLN A 13 9.28 -0.24 -12.79
C GLN A 13 8.00 -0.81 -12.19
N GLU A 14 7.72 -2.10 -12.39
CA GLU A 14 6.47 -2.72 -11.99
C GLU A 14 6.75 -4.00 -11.21
N VAL A 15 6.13 -4.13 -10.04
CA VAL A 15 6.33 -5.28 -9.16
C VAL A 15 4.97 -5.77 -8.66
N LYS A 16 4.73 -7.07 -8.86
CA LYS A 16 3.66 -7.80 -8.18
C LYS A 16 4.31 -8.75 -7.17
N ILE A 17 3.83 -8.69 -5.94
CA ILE A 17 4.20 -9.59 -4.85
C ILE A 17 2.94 -10.38 -4.49
N ASP A 18 3.01 -11.70 -4.60
CA ASP A 18 1.89 -12.62 -4.42
C ASP A 18 2.23 -13.69 -3.38
N GLN A 19 1.21 -14.15 -2.64
CA GLN A 19 1.29 -15.23 -1.64
C GLN A 19 2.43 -15.07 -0.61
N ILE A 20 2.27 -14.10 0.29
CA ILE A 20 3.29 -13.64 1.26
C ILE A 20 3.25 -14.46 2.56
N GLU A 21 2.63 -15.65 2.58
CA GLU A 21 2.45 -16.48 3.80
C GLU A 21 3.76 -16.76 4.58
N TYR A 22 4.94 -16.55 3.98
CA TYR A 22 6.23 -16.68 4.66
C TYR A 22 7.24 -15.57 4.32
N LEU A 23 6.78 -14.46 3.73
CA LEU A 23 7.69 -13.40 3.35
C LEU A 23 7.98 -12.47 4.54
N ASP A 24 9.19 -12.62 5.07
CA ASP A 24 9.80 -11.74 6.05
C ASP A 24 9.75 -10.27 5.62
N ALA A 25 9.03 -9.46 6.38
CA ALA A 25 8.84 -8.02 6.19
C ALA A 25 10.17 -7.27 6.00
N SER A 26 11.22 -7.65 6.73
CA SER A 26 12.53 -7.00 6.63
C SER A 26 13.15 -7.18 5.23
N LYS A 27 12.94 -8.33 4.59
CA LYS A 27 13.44 -8.60 3.23
C LYS A 27 12.68 -7.79 2.19
N LEU A 28 11.38 -7.58 2.40
CA LEU A 28 10.59 -6.73 1.54
C LEU A 28 11.01 -5.27 1.68
N VAL A 29 11.20 -4.77 2.90
CA VAL A 29 11.70 -3.42 3.15
C VAL A 29 13.05 -3.21 2.46
N ALA A 30 13.99 -4.15 2.61
CA ALA A 30 15.28 -4.09 1.95
C ALA A 30 15.15 -4.06 0.42
N PHE A 31 14.28 -4.89 -0.16
CA PHE A 31 13.99 -4.91 -1.59
C PHE A 31 13.42 -3.57 -2.10
N LEU A 32 12.44 -3.00 -1.40
CA LEU A 32 11.82 -1.73 -1.78
C LEU A 32 12.82 -0.57 -1.70
N LYS A 33 13.65 -0.54 -0.64
CA LYS A 33 14.72 0.46 -0.48
C LYS A 33 15.80 0.34 -1.57
N ALA A 34 16.13 -0.87 -2.00
CA ALA A 34 17.10 -1.12 -3.07
C ALA A 34 16.55 -0.83 -4.48
N ASN A 35 15.23 -0.73 -4.63
CA ASN A 35 14.57 -0.51 -5.92
C ASN A 35 13.67 0.74 -5.87
N PRO A 36 14.23 1.94 -5.59
CA PRO A 36 13.45 3.16 -5.42
C PRO A 36 12.71 3.61 -6.69
N GLN A 37 13.10 3.12 -7.87
CA GLN A 37 12.50 3.44 -9.17
C GLN A 37 11.14 2.78 -9.43
N ILE A 38 10.68 1.86 -8.58
CA ILE A 38 9.40 1.18 -8.75
C ILE A 38 8.27 2.22 -8.80
N ARG A 39 7.45 2.13 -9.86
CA ARG A 39 6.33 3.02 -10.13
C ARG A 39 4.97 2.38 -9.87
N LYS A 40 4.85 1.06 -10.12
CA LYS A 40 3.62 0.30 -9.86
C LYS A 40 3.92 -0.84 -8.90
N LEU A 41 3.18 -0.88 -7.80
CA LEU A 41 3.31 -1.91 -6.78
C LEU A 41 1.97 -2.60 -6.58
N LYS A 42 1.95 -3.92 -6.71
CA LYS A 42 0.81 -4.75 -6.36
C LYS A 42 1.20 -5.73 -5.26
N THR A 43 0.47 -5.68 -4.15
CA THR A 43 0.73 -6.49 -2.95
C THR A 43 -0.50 -7.35 -2.66
N VAL A 44 -0.35 -8.67 -2.72
CA VAL A 44 -1.44 -9.66 -2.54
C VAL A 44 -1.13 -10.59 -1.38
N GLY A 45 -2.11 -10.83 -0.50
CA GLY A 45 -2.04 -11.84 0.56
C GLY A 45 -1.12 -11.43 1.71
N LEU A 46 -1.40 -10.27 2.32
CA LEU A 46 -0.49 -9.50 3.16
C LEU A 46 -0.46 -9.90 4.65
N GLU A 47 -0.59 -11.19 4.96
CA GLU A 47 -0.78 -11.69 6.34
C GLU A 47 0.35 -11.33 7.34
N TYR A 48 1.49 -10.81 6.86
CA TYR A 48 2.65 -10.45 7.69
C TYR A 48 3.24 -9.07 7.37
N PHE A 49 2.50 -8.19 6.70
CA PHE A 49 2.94 -6.80 6.58
C PHE A 49 2.88 -6.15 7.95
N ASN A 50 3.99 -5.56 8.40
CA ASN A 50 4.02 -4.75 9.59
C ASN A 50 4.04 -3.25 9.23
N GLU A 51 4.01 -2.39 10.24
CA GLU A 51 4.04 -0.93 10.07
C GLU A 51 5.25 -0.45 9.24
N GLU A 52 6.42 -1.10 9.34
CA GLU A 52 7.63 -0.70 8.62
C GLU A 52 7.47 -0.85 7.10
N VAL A 53 6.77 -1.89 6.63
CA VAL A 53 6.51 -2.07 5.21
C VAL A 53 5.64 -0.94 4.68
N PHE A 54 4.56 -0.60 5.39
CA PHE A 54 3.68 0.52 5.02
C PHE A 54 4.43 1.84 5.03
N LYS A 55 5.23 2.11 6.07
CA LYS A 55 6.10 3.30 6.13
C LYS A 55 7.04 3.36 4.94
N THR A 56 7.65 2.23 4.55
CA THR A 56 8.57 2.16 3.41
C THR A 56 7.88 2.46 2.09
N ILE A 57 6.72 1.84 1.83
CA ILE A 57 5.93 2.10 0.62
C ILE A 57 5.50 3.58 0.57
N LEU A 58 4.93 4.10 1.65
CA LEU A 58 4.45 5.48 1.72
C LEU A 58 5.58 6.51 1.69
N SER A 59 6.80 6.15 2.06
CA SER A 59 7.97 7.03 1.93
C SER A 59 8.54 7.05 0.50
N SER A 60 8.10 6.15 -0.38
CA SER A 60 8.56 6.12 -1.77
C SER A 60 8.14 7.36 -2.54
N LYS A 61 9.10 8.00 -3.20
CA LYS A 61 8.87 9.17 -4.06
C LYS A 61 8.46 8.78 -5.50
N CYS A 62 8.53 7.50 -5.85
CA CYS A 62 8.36 7.04 -7.23
C CYS A 62 7.12 6.17 -7.45
N ILE A 63 6.59 5.52 -6.41
CA ILE A 63 5.36 4.71 -6.54
C ILE A 63 4.20 5.66 -6.87
N VAL A 64 3.58 5.45 -8.04
CA VAL A 64 2.44 6.22 -8.54
C VAL A 64 1.15 5.42 -8.44
N ASP A 65 1.24 4.10 -8.58
CA ASP A 65 0.13 3.16 -8.55
C ASP A 65 0.39 2.09 -7.50
N TRP A 66 -0.54 1.97 -6.55
CA TRP A 66 -0.47 0.96 -5.51
C TRP A 66 -1.79 0.20 -5.39
N ASN A 67 -1.70 -1.12 -5.53
CA ASN A 67 -2.83 -2.04 -5.43
C ASN A 67 -2.61 -3.01 -4.26
N ILE A 68 -3.54 -2.98 -3.30
CA ILE A 68 -3.54 -3.78 -2.08
C ILE A 68 -4.67 -4.81 -2.19
N ILE A 69 -4.35 -6.09 -2.02
CA ILE A 69 -5.33 -7.18 -2.07
C ILE A 69 -5.11 -8.13 -0.89
N ASN A 70 -6.19 -8.46 -0.17
CA ASN A 70 -6.23 -9.48 0.89
C ASN A 70 -5.20 -9.20 2.00
N TYR A 71 -5.56 -8.35 2.96
CA TYR A 71 -4.77 -8.10 4.18
C TYR A 71 -5.68 -8.37 5.39
N SER A 72 -5.43 -9.44 6.14
CA SER A 72 -6.36 -9.92 7.18
C SER A 72 -5.98 -9.51 8.61
N ASP A 73 -4.87 -8.79 8.80
CA ASP A 73 -4.39 -8.48 10.16
C ASP A 73 -5.04 -7.20 10.72
N GLU A 74 -5.95 -7.40 11.68
CA GLU A 74 -6.74 -6.36 12.33
C GLU A 74 -5.94 -5.46 13.29
N GLU A 75 -4.70 -5.84 13.64
CA GLU A 75 -3.97 -5.27 14.79
C GLU A 75 -2.92 -4.20 14.44
N ILE A 76 -2.79 -3.75 13.19
CA ILE A 76 -1.86 -2.66 12.89
C ILE A 76 -2.33 -1.34 13.53
N GLU A 77 -1.78 -1.06 14.70
CA GLU A 77 -1.68 0.26 15.31
C GLU A 77 -0.68 1.14 14.53
N ALA A 78 -0.87 1.31 13.22
CA ALA A 78 -0.10 2.27 12.43
C ALA A 78 -0.54 3.69 12.81
N SER A 79 -0.18 4.15 14.01
CA SER A 79 -0.59 5.44 14.55
C SER A 79 0.00 6.59 13.72
N ASN A 80 1.15 6.39 13.08
CA ASN A 80 1.90 7.43 12.37
C ASN A 80 2.44 6.98 11.00
N LEU A 81 1.56 6.77 10.02
CA LEU A 81 1.97 6.56 8.63
C LEU A 81 2.46 7.89 8.00
N PRO A 82 3.62 7.92 7.31
CA PRO A 82 4.15 9.14 6.71
C PRO A 82 3.24 9.63 5.58
N SER A 83 3.28 10.94 5.33
CA SER A 83 2.61 11.50 4.16
C SER A 83 3.33 11.12 2.87
N ASN A 84 2.57 10.68 1.88
CA ASN A 84 3.02 10.34 0.55
C ASN A 84 2.44 11.32 -0.48
N TYR A 85 3.27 11.84 -1.40
CA TYR A 85 2.85 12.78 -2.44
C TYR A 85 2.98 12.22 -3.87
N SER A 86 3.43 10.97 -4.02
CA SER A 86 3.72 10.32 -5.30
C SER A 86 2.56 9.46 -5.80
N ILE A 87 1.88 8.76 -4.88
CA ILE A 87 0.77 7.85 -5.16
C ILE A 87 -0.44 8.66 -5.65
N LYS A 88 -0.87 8.35 -6.87
CA LYS A 88 -2.02 8.96 -7.56
C LYS A 88 -3.16 7.99 -7.75
N TYR A 89 -2.85 6.69 -7.84
CA TYR A 89 -3.83 5.62 -8.02
C TYR A 89 -3.68 4.64 -6.85
N LEU A 90 -4.76 4.47 -6.10
CA LEU A 90 -4.83 3.54 -4.98
C LEU A 90 -6.01 2.61 -5.19
N GLU A 91 -5.74 1.31 -5.24
CA GLU A 91 -6.76 0.27 -5.23
C GLU A 91 -6.63 -0.53 -3.95
N ILE A 92 -7.72 -0.64 -3.19
CA ILE A 92 -7.79 -1.45 -1.98
C ILE A 92 -8.93 -2.45 -2.15
N ASN A 93 -8.54 -3.71 -2.25
CA ASN A 93 -9.42 -4.85 -2.43
C ASN A 93 -9.39 -5.73 -1.19
N TYR A 94 -10.54 -6.30 -0.88
CA TYR A 94 -10.80 -7.44 0.02
C TYR A 94 -9.95 -7.53 1.32
N ASP A 95 -10.66 -7.63 2.43
CA ASP A 95 -10.12 -7.95 3.76
C ASP A 95 -9.24 -6.93 4.47
N VAL A 96 -8.76 -5.88 3.80
CA VAL A 96 -8.10 -4.77 4.51
C VAL A 96 -9.05 -4.15 5.56
N PRO A 97 -8.66 -3.99 6.83
CA PRO A 97 -9.49 -3.34 7.85
C PRO A 97 -9.77 -1.87 7.54
N ALA A 98 -10.96 -1.39 7.91
CA ALA A 98 -11.39 -0.01 7.65
C ALA A 98 -10.49 1.06 8.30
N PRO A 99 -9.99 0.88 9.55
CA PRO A 99 -9.07 1.84 10.15
C PRO A 99 -7.76 1.99 9.38
N LEU A 100 -7.17 0.89 8.93
CA LEU A 100 -5.94 0.91 8.13
C LEU A 100 -6.18 1.54 6.76
N THR A 101 -7.29 1.18 6.11
CA THR A 101 -7.71 1.76 4.84
C THR A 101 -7.80 3.30 4.94
N LEU A 102 -8.46 3.83 5.98
CA LEU A 102 -8.55 5.27 6.21
C LEU A 102 -7.18 5.93 6.37
N LYS A 103 -6.29 5.32 7.16
CA LYS A 103 -4.94 5.84 7.39
C LYS A 103 -4.14 5.90 6.08
N ILE A 104 -4.15 4.83 5.29
CA ILE A 104 -3.45 4.78 3.99
C ILE A 104 -3.98 5.85 3.05
N ILE A 105 -5.31 5.98 2.93
CA ILE A 105 -5.94 7.00 2.09
C ILE A 105 -5.49 8.39 2.55
N ASN A 106 -5.55 8.69 3.85
CA ASN A 106 -5.20 9.99 4.40
C ASN A 106 -3.70 10.31 4.24
N SER A 107 -2.82 9.31 4.28
CA SER A 107 -1.38 9.48 3.99
C SER A 107 -1.09 9.87 2.54
N CYS A 108 -1.84 9.39 1.56
CA CYS A 108 -1.53 9.59 0.13
C CYS A 108 -1.97 10.95 -0.42
N LYS A 109 -1.37 12.09 -0.01
CA LYS A 109 -1.82 13.49 -0.21
C LYS A 109 -2.17 13.92 -1.66
N ASN A 110 -1.60 13.28 -2.69
CA ASN A 110 -1.88 13.59 -4.11
C ASN A 110 -2.76 12.56 -4.83
N LEU A 111 -3.51 11.75 -4.06
CA LEU A 111 -4.39 10.73 -4.60
C LEU A 111 -5.43 11.32 -5.56
N LYS A 112 -5.40 10.86 -6.82
CA LYS A 112 -6.33 11.27 -7.88
C LYS A 112 -7.48 10.30 -8.03
N THR A 113 -7.20 9.02 -7.87
CA THR A 113 -8.12 7.93 -8.13
C THR A 113 -8.07 6.95 -6.98
N LEU A 114 -9.22 6.68 -6.38
CA LEU A 114 -9.39 5.69 -5.33
C LEU A 114 -10.40 4.64 -5.80
N ASN A 115 -9.99 3.38 -5.82
CA ASN A 115 -10.86 2.24 -6.10
C ASN A 115 -10.97 1.36 -4.86
N LEU A 116 -12.18 1.19 -4.32
CA LEU A 116 -12.44 0.40 -3.13
C LEU A 116 -13.43 -0.73 -3.42
N LYS A 117 -12.96 -1.87 -3.92
CA LYS A 117 -13.86 -2.96 -4.34
C LYS A 117 -14.65 -3.60 -3.20
N LYS A 118 -14.10 -3.63 -1.96
CA LYS A 118 -14.80 -4.18 -0.78
C LYS A 118 -15.79 -3.18 -0.16
N TYR A 119 -15.51 -1.88 -0.22
CA TYR A 119 -16.30 -0.85 0.47
C TYR A 119 -17.40 -0.23 -0.40
N MET A 120 -17.80 -0.90 -1.50
CA MET A 120 -18.88 -0.41 -2.36
C MET A 120 -20.20 -0.17 -1.60
N ASN A 121 -20.42 -0.89 -0.49
CA ASN A 121 -21.59 -0.70 0.36
C ASN A 121 -21.48 0.48 1.36
N LYS A 122 -20.37 1.24 1.36
CA LYS A 122 -20.09 2.48 2.11
C LYS A 122 -20.25 2.47 3.64
N GLU A 123 -20.92 1.50 4.25
CA GLU A 123 -21.31 1.51 5.66
C GLU A 123 -20.14 1.28 6.63
N HIS A 124 -19.04 0.66 6.17
CA HIS A 124 -17.91 0.32 7.04
C HIS A 124 -16.77 1.33 7.03
N LEU A 125 -16.71 2.23 6.04
CA LEU A 125 -15.66 3.24 5.95
C LEU A 125 -16.25 4.60 6.35
N HIS A 126 -15.73 5.22 7.41
CA HIS A 126 -16.15 6.57 7.81
C HIS A 126 -15.64 7.61 6.82
N TRP A 127 -16.32 7.75 5.67
CA TRP A 127 -15.97 8.65 4.57
C TRP A 127 -15.80 10.11 4.99
N SER A 128 -16.54 10.54 6.01
CA SER A 128 -16.40 11.88 6.62
C SER A 128 -15.02 12.14 7.24
N LYS A 129 -14.26 11.09 7.56
CA LYS A 129 -12.90 11.18 8.11
C LYS A 129 -11.80 11.24 7.05
N ILE A 130 -12.16 11.21 5.76
CA ILE A 130 -11.20 11.43 4.68
C ILE A 130 -11.00 12.93 4.54
N GLU A 131 -9.76 13.40 4.74
CA GLU A 131 -9.42 14.82 4.87
C GLU A 131 -9.62 15.65 3.58
N ARG A 132 -10.11 15.07 2.50
CA ARG A 132 -10.15 15.71 1.18
C ARG A 132 -11.09 15.06 0.18
N ARG A 133 -11.37 15.79 -0.90
CA ARG A 133 -12.12 15.31 -2.07
C ARG A 133 -11.21 14.45 -2.94
N VAL A 134 -11.54 13.19 -3.12
CA VAL A 134 -10.86 12.23 -4.01
C VAL A 134 -11.86 11.72 -5.03
N ASN A 135 -11.45 11.52 -6.29
CA ASN A 135 -12.32 10.83 -7.25
C ASN A 135 -12.37 9.35 -6.87
N ILE A 136 -13.52 8.94 -6.37
CA ILE A 136 -13.80 7.56 -6.00
C ILE A 136 -14.39 6.88 -7.24
N LEU A 137 -13.67 5.91 -7.79
CA LEU A 137 -14.23 5.02 -8.80
C LEU A 137 -15.15 4.04 -8.09
N LYS A 138 -16.39 3.96 -8.59
CA LYS A 138 -17.37 2.97 -8.18
C LYS A 138 -17.03 1.62 -8.80
#